data_AF-A0A8X6GZ57-F1
#
_entry.id   AF-A0A8X6GZ57-F1
#
_cell.length_a   1.000
_cell.length_b   1.000
_cell.length_c   1.000
_cell.angle_alpha   90.00
_cell.angle_beta   90.00
_cell.angle_gamma   90.00
#
_symmetry.space_group_name_H-M   'P 1'
#
loop_
_entity.id
_entity.type
_entity.pdbx_description
1 polymer ?
#
loop_
_entity_poly.entity_id
_entity_poly.type
_entity_poly.pdbx_seq_one_letter_code
_entity_poly.pdbx_strand_id
1 'polypeptide(L)'
;MSKLKQATLTSLKGVVVVEDFIRHKNILNNQKESEETILTTLDDLTKKKPCKEVISSTGIGNTLQVLGNHINERIANKAKKLIRLWELDGSSKNQPTFEVRYDNLTRHIRRSAVRLFTEALGGQETDEKSADILEKEIFYKCRRLISKSYKRTVRKIVFVLRHQEKKREALKKGQITHSQLVSECLPLSH
;
A
#
# COMPACT_ATOMS: atom_id res chain seq x y z
N MET A 1 -28.85 -17.01 -15.22
CA MET A 1 -28.89 -15.65 -14.63
C MET A 1 -27.56 -15.37 -13.94
N SER A 2 -26.83 -14.33 -14.35
CA SER A 2 -25.59 -13.93 -13.69
C SER A 2 -25.93 -13.39 -12.29
N LYS A 3 -25.35 -13.98 -11.23
CA LYS A 3 -25.48 -13.44 -9.87
C LYS A 3 -24.89 -12.03 -9.86
N LEU A 4 -25.74 -11.01 -9.75
CA LEU A 4 -25.31 -9.64 -9.50
C LEU A 4 -24.64 -9.61 -8.12
N LYS A 5 -23.30 -9.65 -8.10
CA LYS A 5 -22.53 -9.43 -6.89
C LYS A 5 -22.55 -7.94 -6.59
N GLN A 6 -22.81 -7.56 -5.35
CA GLN A 6 -22.74 -6.17 -4.92
C GLN A 6 -21.35 -5.62 -5.21
N ALA A 7 -21.27 -4.54 -5.99
CA ALA A 7 -20.02 -3.84 -6.24
C ALA A 7 -19.56 -3.13 -4.96
N THR A 8 -18.33 -3.37 -4.52
CA THR A 8 -17.75 -2.63 -3.38
C THR A 8 -17.44 -1.21 -3.81
N LEU A 9 -17.55 -0.23 -2.90
CA LEU A 9 -17.20 1.17 -3.18
C LEU A 9 -15.80 1.31 -3.80
N THR A 10 -14.86 0.50 -3.33
CA THR A 10 -13.48 0.42 -3.81
C THR A 10 -13.32 -0.16 -5.23
N SER A 11 -14.34 -0.77 -5.81
CA SER A 11 -14.31 -1.29 -7.18
C SER A 11 -14.59 -0.19 -8.22
N LEU A 12 -15.16 0.94 -7.81
CA LEU A 12 -15.45 2.06 -8.69
C LEU A 12 -14.15 2.73 -9.18
N LYS A 13 -14.16 3.18 -10.44
CA LYS A 13 -12.98 3.78 -11.10
C LYS A 13 -12.56 5.11 -10.47
N GLY A 14 -13.52 5.92 -10.02
CA GLY A 14 -13.26 7.23 -9.40
C GLY A 14 -12.95 7.16 -7.90
N VAL A 15 -13.08 5.99 -7.27
CA VAL A 15 -12.73 5.80 -5.85
C VAL A 15 -11.30 5.32 -5.77
N VAL A 16 -10.45 6.16 -5.19
CA VAL A 16 -9.03 5.90 -5.01
C VAL A 16 -8.72 5.71 -3.53
N VAL A 17 -7.99 4.64 -3.22
CA VAL A 17 -7.45 4.38 -1.89
C VAL A 17 -6.02 4.92 -1.87
N VAL A 18 -5.78 5.93 -1.04
CA VAL A 18 -4.48 6.63 -0.99
C VAL A 18 -3.36 5.68 -0.59
N GLU A 19 -3.60 4.77 0.36
CA GLU A 19 -2.60 3.78 0.80
C GLU A 19 -2.18 2.83 -0.33
N ASP A 20 -3.09 2.48 -1.24
CA ASP A 20 -2.77 1.61 -2.38
C ASP A 20 -1.84 2.32 -3.35
N PHE A 21 -2.07 3.61 -3.60
CA PHE A 21 -1.22 4.41 -4.45
C PHE A 21 0.18 4.59 -3.86
N ILE A 22 0.29 4.80 -2.54
CA ILE A 22 1.59 4.84 -1.86
C ILE A 22 2.31 3.48 -1.98
N ARG A 23 1.57 2.37 -1.85
CA ARG A 23 2.13 1.04 -2.01
C ARG A 23 2.60 0.77 -3.44
N HIS A 24 1.79 1.10 -4.44
CA HIS A 24 2.18 1.02 -5.85
C HIS A 24 3.39 1.87 -6.15
N LYS A 25 3.46 3.11 -5.64
CA LYS A 25 4.63 3.97 -5.73
C LYS A 25 5.89 3.30 -5.18
N ASN A 26 5.80 2.65 -4.02
CA ASN A 26 6.93 1.96 -3.41
C ASN A 26 7.41 0.76 -4.25
N ILE A 27 6.48 0.00 -4.83
CA ILE A 27 6.80 -1.10 -5.76
C ILE A 27 7.49 -0.55 -7.01
N LEU A 28 6.94 0.51 -7.61
CA LEU A 28 7.46 1.13 -8.82
C LEU A 28 8.84 1.81 -8.63
N ASN A 29 9.14 2.30 -7.43
CA ASN A 29 10.45 2.88 -7.10
C ASN A 29 11.52 1.82 -6.78
N ASN A 30 11.13 0.59 -6.46
CA ASN A 30 12.06 -0.43 -6.04
C ASN A 30 12.77 -1.04 -7.26
N GLN A 31 14.06 -0.73 -7.43
CA GLN A 31 14.89 -1.18 -8.56
C GLN A 31 15.12 -2.70 -8.62
N LYS A 32 14.74 -3.45 -7.58
CA LYS A 32 14.91 -4.91 -7.48
C LYS A 32 13.66 -5.72 -7.88
N GLU A 33 12.57 -5.05 -8.23
CA GLU A 33 11.31 -5.71 -8.62
C GLU A 33 11.41 -6.29 -10.04
N SER A 34 10.67 -7.37 -10.31
CA SER A 34 10.66 -7.98 -11.64
C SER A 34 9.85 -7.12 -12.64
N GLU A 35 10.19 -7.22 -13.92
CA GLU A 35 9.48 -6.47 -14.97
C GLU A 35 7.98 -6.79 -15.01
N GLU A 36 7.62 -8.04 -14.68
CA GLU A 36 6.23 -8.51 -14.60
C GLU A 36 5.45 -7.86 -13.44
N THR A 37 6.09 -7.68 -12.27
CA THR A 37 5.44 -6.99 -11.15
C THR A 37 5.22 -5.53 -11.51
N ILE A 38 6.18 -4.86 -12.15
CA ILE A 38 5.99 -3.47 -12.62
C ILE A 38 4.82 -3.37 -13.61
N LEU A 39 4.74 -4.27 -14.60
CA LEU A 39 3.68 -4.25 -15.60
C LEU A 39 2.29 -4.50 -15.03
N THR A 40 2.16 -5.44 -14.09
CA THR A 40 0.89 -5.73 -13.39
C THR A 40 0.48 -4.56 -12.51
N THR A 41 1.44 -3.93 -11.82
CA THR A 41 1.22 -2.71 -11.02
C THR A 41 0.70 -1.56 -11.88
N LEU A 42 1.28 -1.36 -13.07
CA LEU A 42 0.81 -0.36 -14.03
C LEU A 42 -0.61 -0.66 -14.55
N ASP A 43 -0.95 -1.94 -14.80
CA ASP A 43 -2.31 -2.32 -15.18
C ASP A 43 -3.31 -2.01 -14.07
N ASP A 44 -2.97 -2.26 -12.82
CA ASP A 44 -3.85 -1.94 -11.69
C ASP A 44 -4.08 -0.43 -11.54
N LEU A 45 -3.06 0.39 -11.81
CA LEU A 45 -3.19 1.85 -11.82
C LEU A 45 -4.09 2.36 -12.95
N THR A 46 -4.07 1.73 -14.14
CA THR A 46 -4.96 2.13 -15.26
C THR A 46 -6.46 1.94 -14.96
N LYS A 47 -6.79 1.02 -14.03
CA LYS A 47 -8.19 0.78 -13.61
C LYS A 47 -8.75 1.93 -12.78
N LYS A 48 -7.89 2.83 -12.28
CA LYS A 48 -8.23 3.91 -11.36
C LYS A 48 -8.06 5.28 -12.02
N LYS A 49 -8.93 6.22 -11.63
CA LYS A 49 -8.94 7.61 -12.08
C LYS A 49 -8.74 8.54 -10.88
N PRO A 50 -7.48 8.80 -10.47
CA PRO A 50 -7.18 9.71 -9.37
C PRO A 50 -7.39 11.19 -9.75
N CYS A 51 -7.81 12.00 -8.79
CA CYS A 51 -7.83 13.46 -8.94
C CYS A 51 -6.41 14.05 -8.79
N LYS A 52 -6.20 15.28 -9.28
CA LYS A 52 -4.90 15.97 -9.24
C LYS A 52 -4.31 16.03 -7.82
N GLU A 53 -5.13 16.30 -6.81
CA GLU A 53 -4.71 16.35 -5.40
C GLU A 53 -4.17 15.00 -4.89
N VAL A 54 -4.76 13.88 -5.30
CA VAL A 54 -4.30 12.54 -4.92
C VAL A 54 -2.97 12.21 -5.59
N ILE A 55 -2.79 12.60 -6.84
CA ILE A 55 -1.52 12.42 -7.57
C ILE A 55 -0.40 13.23 -6.89
N SER A 56 -0.68 14.49 -6.54
CA SER A 56 0.26 15.38 -5.85
C SER A 56 0.61 14.88 -4.44
N SER A 57 -0.39 14.49 -3.64
CA SER A 57 -0.17 14.04 -2.26
C SER A 57 0.58 12.70 -2.17
N THR A 58 0.30 11.77 -3.07
CA THR A 58 1.02 10.48 -3.12
C THR A 58 2.40 10.62 -3.77
N GLY A 59 2.58 11.58 -4.69
CA GLY A 59 3.80 11.78 -5.46
C GLY A 59 4.07 10.65 -6.46
N ILE A 60 3.04 9.89 -6.86
CA ILE A 60 3.15 8.80 -7.84
C ILE A 60 3.39 9.33 -9.26
N GLY A 61 2.97 10.56 -9.55
CA GLY A 61 3.17 11.20 -10.85
C GLY A 61 4.66 11.25 -11.23
N ASN A 62 5.50 11.70 -10.29
CA ASN A 62 6.95 11.78 -10.50
C ASN A 62 7.55 10.40 -10.78
N THR A 63 7.10 9.36 -10.08
CA THR A 63 7.60 7.99 -10.28
C THR A 63 7.21 7.43 -11.66
N LEU A 64 6.00 7.76 -12.14
CA LEU A 64 5.58 7.38 -13.49
C LEU A 64 6.36 8.13 -14.57
N GLN A 65 6.71 9.40 -14.32
CA GLN A 65 7.51 10.19 -15.25
C GLN A 65 8.92 9.62 -15.42
N VAL A 66 9.55 9.20 -14.32
CA VAL A 66 10.84 8.49 -14.34
C VAL A 66 10.71 7.17 -15.10
N LEU A 67 9.65 6.39 -14.84
CA LEU A 67 9.38 5.13 -15.55
C LEU A 67 9.07 5.33 -17.04
N GLY A 68 8.58 6.50 -17.46
CA GLY A 68 8.39 6.86 -18.86
C GLY A 68 9.70 6.89 -19.67
N ASN A 69 10.85 6.99 -18.99
CA ASN A 69 12.18 6.99 -19.60
C ASN A 69 12.94 5.67 -19.35
N HIS A 70 12.24 4.62 -18.93
CA HIS A 70 12.84 3.32 -18.64
C HIS A 70 13.42 2.66 -19.90
N ILE A 71 14.48 1.86 -19.75
CA ILE A 71 15.19 1.16 -20.84
C ILE A 71 14.24 0.22 -21.60
N ASN A 72 13.36 -0.46 -20.86
CA ASN A 72 12.34 -1.33 -21.44
C ASN A 72 11.18 -0.52 -22.04
N GLU A 73 11.07 -0.55 -23.37
CA GLU A 73 10.10 0.21 -24.14
C GLU A 73 8.64 -0.13 -23.78
N ARG A 74 8.36 -1.39 -23.38
CA ARG A 74 7.01 -1.82 -22.99
C ARG A 74 6.53 -1.09 -21.74
N ILE A 75 7.41 -0.98 -20.75
CA ILE A 75 7.13 -0.29 -19.48
C ILE A 75 7.00 1.21 -19.73
N ALA A 76 7.93 1.79 -20.49
CA ALA A 76 7.95 3.21 -20.83
C ALA A 76 6.67 3.65 -21.58
N ASN A 77 6.27 2.90 -22.60
CA ASN A 77 5.06 3.20 -23.37
C ASN A 77 3.79 3.09 -22.51
N LYS A 78 3.74 2.12 -21.59
CA LYS A 78 2.59 1.94 -20.69
C LYS A 78 2.49 3.06 -19.66
N ALA A 79 3.61 3.49 -19.08
CA ALA A 79 3.68 4.64 -18.18
C ALA A 79 3.26 5.94 -18.90
N LYS A 80 3.77 6.21 -20.12
CA LYS A 80 3.37 7.38 -20.92
C LYS A 80 1.88 7.40 -21.25
N LYS A 81 1.29 6.25 -21.61
CA LYS A 81 -0.16 6.13 -21.84
C LYS A 81 -0.96 6.45 -20.58
N LEU A 82 -0.52 5.95 -19.42
CA LEU A 82 -1.17 6.19 -18.14
C LEU A 82 -1.13 7.68 -17.75
N ILE A 83 0.01 8.35 -17.92
CA ILE A 83 0.16 9.79 -17.66
C ILE A 83 -0.83 10.58 -18.52
N ARG A 84 -0.87 10.34 -19.83
CA ARG A 84 -1.81 11.00 -20.74
C ARG A 84 -3.27 10.76 -20.35
N LEU A 85 -3.60 9.52 -19.96
CA LEU A 85 -4.95 9.17 -19.53
C LEU A 85 -5.37 9.99 -18.29
N TRP A 86 -4.48 10.12 -17.30
CA TRP A 86 -4.74 10.87 -16.08
C TRP A 86 -4.76 12.39 -16.29
N GLU A 87 -3.96 12.91 -17.22
CA GLU A 87 -4.01 14.32 -17.62
C GLU A 87 -5.36 14.68 -18.28
N LEU A 88 -5.83 13.82 -19.19
CA LEU A 88 -7.13 13.97 -19.85
C LEU A 88 -8.29 13.88 -18.85
N ASP A 89 -8.26 12.88 -17.96
CA ASP A 89 -9.31 12.67 -16.97
C ASP A 89 -9.28 13.76 -15.87
N GLY A 90 -8.09 14.20 -15.45
CA GLY A 90 -7.87 15.14 -14.35
C GLY A 90 -8.26 16.59 -14.65
N SER A 91 -8.38 16.99 -15.91
CA SER A 91 -8.90 18.33 -16.29
C SER A 91 -10.42 18.45 -16.20
N SER A 92 -11.15 17.34 -16.08
CA SER A 92 -12.62 17.32 -16.21
C SER A 92 -13.39 17.35 -14.88
N LYS A 93 -12.75 17.21 -13.72
CA LYS A 93 -13.44 16.97 -12.44
C LYS A 93 -12.76 17.60 -11.22
N ASN A 94 -13.11 18.84 -10.91
CA ASN A 94 -13.00 19.39 -9.55
C ASN A 94 -14.19 18.89 -8.71
N GLN A 95 -14.34 17.58 -8.56
CA GLN A 95 -15.32 17.03 -7.62
C GLN A 95 -14.78 17.15 -6.20
N PRO A 96 -15.59 17.58 -5.21
CA PRO A 96 -15.14 17.64 -3.83
C PRO A 96 -14.70 16.24 -3.39
N THR A 97 -13.43 16.14 -2.98
CA THR A 97 -12.84 14.90 -2.49
C THR A 97 -13.31 14.65 -1.06
N PHE A 98 -14.18 13.65 -0.87
CA PHE A 98 -14.57 13.21 0.47
C PHE A 98 -13.66 12.08 0.94
N GLU A 99 -12.72 12.40 1.82
CA GLU A 99 -11.82 11.42 2.43
C GLU A 99 -12.51 10.64 3.55
N VAL A 100 -13.06 9.48 3.23
CA VAL A 100 -13.45 8.51 4.26
C VAL A 100 -12.20 7.76 4.70
N ARG A 101 -11.53 8.26 5.75
CA ARG A 101 -10.34 7.62 6.32
C ARG A 101 -10.71 6.24 6.87
N TYR A 102 -11.41 6.18 8.00
CA TYR A 102 -11.96 4.99 8.65
C TYR A 102 -13.01 5.43 9.67
N ASP A 103 -13.91 4.53 10.09
CA ASP A 103 -14.70 4.72 11.31
C ASP A 103 -13.77 4.86 12.53
N ASN A 104 -14.27 5.49 13.59
CA ASN A 104 -13.45 5.84 14.76
C ASN A 104 -12.85 4.61 15.45
N LEU A 105 -13.57 3.49 15.49
CA LEU A 105 -13.10 2.26 16.13
C LEU A 105 -11.95 1.65 15.32
N THR A 106 -12.11 1.53 14.00
CA THR A 106 -11.04 1.05 13.12
C THR A 106 -9.80 1.93 13.22
N ARG A 107 -9.98 3.26 13.21
CA ARG A 107 -8.87 4.21 13.36
C ARG A 107 -8.12 4.00 14.68
N HIS A 108 -8.84 3.85 15.78
CA HIS A 108 -8.25 3.65 17.11
C HIS A 108 -7.44 2.34 17.17
N ILE A 109 -8.01 1.23 16.67
CA ILE A 109 -7.34 -0.08 16.68
C ILE A 109 -6.04 -0.04 15.85
N ARG A 110 -6.09 0.56 14.67
CA ARG A 110 -4.91 0.67 13.79
C ARG A 110 -3.80 1.52 14.41
N ARG A 111 -4.15 2.68 14.97
CA ARG A 111 -3.18 3.53 15.70
C ARG A 111 -2.58 2.79 16.90
N SER A 112 -3.38 2.01 17.62
CA SER A 112 -2.87 1.19 18.72
C SER A 112 -1.91 0.11 18.24
N ALA A 113 -2.11 -0.47 17.06
CA ALA A 113 -1.20 -1.46 16.49
C ALA A 113 0.15 -0.82 16.11
N VAL A 114 0.13 0.34 15.46
CA VAL A 114 1.35 1.11 15.15
C VAL A 114 2.13 1.42 16.42
N ARG A 115 1.46 1.92 17.46
CA ARG A 115 2.12 2.21 18.75
C ARG A 115 2.85 0.99 19.32
N LEU A 116 2.21 -0.18 19.31
CA LEU A 116 2.81 -1.43 19.79
C LEU A 116 4.02 -1.85 18.96
N PHE A 117 4.01 -1.62 17.64
CA PHE A 117 5.16 -1.89 16.78
C PHE A 117 6.30 -0.92 17.03
N THR A 118 6.01 0.38 17.15
CA THR A 118 7.02 1.40 17.46
C THR A 118 7.72 1.10 18.79
N GLU A 119 6.96 0.73 19.83
CA GLU A 119 7.50 0.26 21.11
C GLU A 119 8.37 -0.99 20.96
N ALA A 120 7.95 -1.96 20.14
CA ALA A 120 8.72 -3.20 19.92
C ALA A 120 10.01 -2.98 19.11
N LEU A 121 10.07 -1.93 18.29
CA LEU A 121 11.22 -1.59 17.46
C LEU A 121 12.26 -0.73 18.20
N GLY A 122 11.88 -0.02 19.26
CA GLY A 122 12.80 0.78 20.08
C GLY A 122 12.43 2.26 20.21
N GLY A 123 11.28 2.69 19.67
CA GLY A 123 10.69 4.00 19.99
C GLY A 123 11.25 5.20 19.21
N GLN A 124 12.07 5.02 18.17
CA GLN A 124 12.61 6.14 17.38
C GLN A 124 11.66 6.59 16.25
N GLU A 125 11.82 7.80 15.72
CA GLU A 125 10.98 8.34 14.64
C GLU A 125 11.07 7.50 13.34
N THR A 126 12.25 6.91 13.06
CA THR A 126 12.46 5.97 11.96
C THR A 126 11.71 4.65 12.16
N ASP A 127 11.51 4.25 13.42
CA ASP A 127 10.75 3.07 13.79
C ASP A 127 9.25 3.30 13.63
N GLU A 128 8.75 4.52 13.86
CA GLU A 128 7.34 4.88 13.64
C GLU A 128 6.96 4.75 12.17
N LYS A 129 7.80 5.26 11.26
CA LYS A 129 7.60 5.12 9.80
C LYS A 129 7.56 3.65 9.37
N SER A 130 8.45 2.83 9.94
CA SER A 130 8.52 1.39 9.65
C SER A 130 7.31 0.64 10.22
N ALA A 131 6.89 0.97 11.45
CA ALA A 131 5.70 0.45 12.10
C ALA A 131 4.42 0.76 11.30
N ASP A 132 4.32 1.97 10.76
CA ASP A 132 3.22 2.41 9.90
C ASP A 132 3.13 1.57 8.62
N ILE A 133 4.27 1.32 7.96
CA ILE A 133 4.32 0.48 6.75
C ILE A 133 3.93 -0.96 7.09
N LEU A 134 4.42 -1.48 8.21
CA LEU A 134 4.13 -2.83 8.67
C LEU A 134 2.63 -3.01 8.95
N GLU A 135 2.01 -2.08 9.67
CA GLU A 135 0.58 -2.10 9.95
C GLU A 135 -0.26 -2.07 8.66
N LYS A 136 0.10 -1.20 7.71
CA LYS A 136 -0.58 -1.09 6.41
C LYS A 136 -0.51 -2.41 5.62
N GLU A 137 0.63 -3.09 5.61
CA GLU A 137 0.77 -4.40 4.96
C GLU A 137 -0.08 -5.49 5.64
N ILE A 138 -0.13 -5.53 6.98
CA ILE A 138 -1.00 -6.46 7.72
C ILE A 138 -2.47 -6.20 7.38
N PHE A 139 -2.88 -4.94 7.41
CA PHE A 139 -4.25 -4.54 7.11
C PHE A 139 -4.65 -4.92 5.68
N TYR A 140 -3.76 -4.69 4.71
CA TYR A 140 -3.95 -5.10 3.32
C TYR A 140 -4.13 -6.62 3.18
N LYS A 141 -3.23 -7.41 3.79
CA LYS A 141 -3.30 -8.88 3.75
C LYS A 141 -4.54 -9.42 4.45
N CYS A 142 -5.03 -8.75 5.48
CA CYS A 142 -6.28 -9.06 6.17
C CYS A 142 -7.54 -8.53 5.46
N ARG A 143 -7.45 -8.24 4.15
CA ARG A 143 -8.54 -7.74 3.30
C ARG A 143 -9.16 -6.43 3.79
N ARG A 144 -8.37 -5.59 4.46
CA ARG A 144 -8.80 -4.29 5.01
C ARG A 144 -9.93 -4.39 6.02
N LEU A 145 -9.95 -5.48 6.79
CA LEU A 145 -10.92 -5.70 7.86
C LEU A 145 -10.19 -5.91 9.19
N ILE A 146 -10.69 -5.27 10.25
CA ILE A 146 -10.23 -5.51 11.63
C ILE A 146 -10.83 -6.83 12.13
N SER A 147 -10.32 -7.92 11.59
CA SER A 147 -10.75 -9.28 11.88
C SER A 147 -10.00 -9.88 13.07
N LYS A 148 -10.40 -11.09 13.48
CA LYS A 148 -9.62 -11.89 14.43
C LYS A 148 -8.22 -12.22 13.89
N SER A 149 -8.07 -12.43 12.57
CA SER A 149 -6.77 -12.69 11.96
C SER A 149 -5.86 -11.46 12.06
N TYR A 150 -6.36 -10.25 11.77
CA TYR A 150 -5.61 -9.00 11.95
C TYR A 150 -5.05 -8.88 13.38
N LYS A 151 -5.91 -9.02 14.40
CA LYS A 151 -5.50 -8.90 15.81
C LYS A 151 -4.49 -9.98 16.22
N ARG A 152 -4.58 -11.20 15.67
CA ARG A 152 -3.62 -12.28 15.90
C ARG A 152 -2.26 -11.98 15.26
N THR A 153 -2.26 -11.55 14.00
CA THR A 153 -1.03 -11.21 13.26
C THR A 153 -0.28 -10.05 13.94
N VAL A 154 -1.00 -9.01 14.38
CA VAL A 154 -0.41 -7.89 15.13
C VAL A 154 0.32 -8.40 16.38
N ARG A 155 -0.35 -9.19 17.23
CA ARG A 155 0.26 -9.73 18.45
C ARG A 155 1.47 -10.63 18.16
N LYS A 156 1.38 -11.48 17.13
CA LYS A 156 2.48 -12.37 16.73
C LYS A 156 3.70 -11.58 16.28
N ILE A 157 3.49 -10.54 15.47
CA ILE A 157 4.57 -9.67 15.00
C ILE A 157 5.19 -8.88 16.15
N VAL A 158 4.38 -8.32 17.08
CA VAL A 158 4.90 -7.66 18.29
C VAL A 158 5.77 -8.63 19.10
N PHE A 159 5.33 -9.87 19.28
CA PHE A 159 6.10 -10.89 19.99
C PHE A 159 7.42 -11.20 19.29
N VAL A 160 7.41 -11.38 17.96
CA VAL A 160 8.63 -11.60 17.16
C VAL A 160 9.59 -10.43 17.29
N LEU A 161 9.12 -9.19 17.17
CA LEU A 161 9.96 -8.00 17.26
C LEU A 161 10.55 -7.79 18.66
N ARG A 162 9.81 -8.16 19.72
CA ARG A 162 10.28 -8.06 21.11
C ARG A 162 11.33 -9.12 21.48
N HIS A 163 11.18 -10.34 20.97
CA HIS A 163 11.99 -11.48 21.43
C HIS A 163 13.02 -11.98 20.40
N GLN A 164 12.91 -11.62 19.12
CA GLN A 164 13.84 -12.05 18.08
C GLN A 164 14.67 -10.87 17.56
N GLU A 165 15.73 -10.55 18.28
CA GLU A 165 16.60 -9.39 17.98
C GLU A 165 17.21 -9.46 16.58
N LYS A 166 17.58 -10.67 16.13
CA LYS A 166 18.09 -10.90 14.76
C LYS A 166 17.11 -10.44 13.68
N LYS A 167 15.80 -10.72 13.85
CA LYS A 167 14.77 -10.31 12.89
C LYS A 167 14.47 -8.82 12.99
N ARG A 168 14.49 -8.26 14.19
CA ARG A 168 14.34 -6.81 14.42
C ARG A 168 15.45 -6.02 13.73
N GLU A 169 16.71 -6.42 13.92
CA GLU A 169 17.84 -5.78 13.25
C GLU A 169 17.82 -5.96 11.74
N ALA A 170 17.44 -7.14 11.24
CA ALA A 170 17.31 -7.38 9.80
C ALA A 170 16.23 -6.51 9.15
N LEU A 171 15.14 -6.21 9.87
CA LEU A 171 14.12 -5.26 9.42
C LEU A 171 14.67 -3.82 9.40
N LYS A 172 15.38 -3.39 10.46
CA LYS A 172 16.00 -2.05 10.51
C LYS A 172 17.08 -1.84 9.44
N LYS A 173 17.87 -2.88 9.17
CA LYS A 173 18.92 -2.89 8.13
C LYS A 173 18.34 -3.06 6.71
N GLY A 174 17.02 -3.23 6.56
CA GLY A 174 16.36 -3.41 5.27
C GLY A 174 16.65 -4.74 4.58
N GLN A 175 17.15 -5.74 5.30
CA GLN A 175 17.47 -7.07 4.78
C GLN A 175 16.21 -7.94 4.61
N ILE A 176 15.18 -7.71 5.43
CA ILE A 176 13.87 -8.35 5.33
C ILE A 176 12.84 -7.28 4.98
N THR A 177 12.01 -7.55 3.98
CA THR A 177 10.93 -6.62 3.62
C THR A 177 9.74 -6.75 4.57
N HIS A 178 9.02 -5.65 4.80
CA HIS A 178 7.79 -5.61 5.60
C HIS A 178 6.75 -6.64 5.10
N SER A 179 6.60 -6.78 3.79
CA SER A 179 5.70 -7.76 3.17
C SER A 179 6.08 -9.22 3.48
N GLN A 180 7.38 -9.55 3.45
CA GLN A 180 7.87 -10.89 3.79
C GLN A 180 7.60 -11.23 5.26
N LEU A 181 7.91 -10.32 6.18
CA LEU A 181 7.68 -10.54 7.62
C LEU A 181 6.19 -10.74 7.93
N VAL A 182 5.33 -9.95 7.30
CA VAL A 182 3.87 -10.10 7.43
C VAL A 182 3.40 -11.44 6.87
N SER A 183 3.94 -11.88 5.73
CA SER A 183 3.56 -13.16 5.12
C SER A 183 3.91 -14.38 5.98
N GLU A 184 5.06 -14.38 6.67
CA GLU A 184 5.47 -15.43 7.60
C GLU A 184 4.59 -15.47 8.87
N CYS A 185 4.07 -14.31 9.27
CA CYS A 185 3.27 -14.17 10.48
C CYS A 185 1.76 -14.33 10.26
N LEU A 186 1.29 -14.37 9.01
CA LEU A 186 -0.12 -14.58 8.71
C LEU A 186 -0.54 -16.01 9.07
N PRO A 187 -1.65 -16.19 9.81
CA PRO A 187 -2.23 -17.52 9.97
C PRO A 187 -2.73 -18.02 8.61
N LEU A 188 -2.33 -19.23 8.21
CA LEU A 188 -2.91 -19.95 7.08
C LEU A 188 -4.43 -19.96 7.27
N SER A 189 -5.15 -19.46 6.26
CA SER A 189 -6.61 -19.55 6.25
C SER A 189 -6.95 -21.01 5.98
N HIS A 190 -7.34 -21.75 7.02
CA HIS A 190 -8.17 -22.94 6.85
C HIS A 190 -9.60 -22.50 6.55
#